data_AF-A0A6P0TVI4-F1
#
_entry.id   AF-A0A6P0TVI4-F1
#
_cell.length_a   1.000
_cell.length_b   1.000
_cell.length_c   1.000
_cell.angle_alpha   90.00
_cell.angle_beta   90.00
_cell.angle_gamma   90.00
#
_symmetry.space_group_name_H-M   'P 1'
#
loop_
_entity.id
_entity.type
_entity.pdbx_description
1 polymer ?
#
loop_
_entity_poly.entity_id
_entity_poly.type
_entity_poly.pdbx_seq_one_letter_code
_entity_poly.pdbx_strand_id
1 'polypeptide(L)'
;LLFWHEVSRIQNDTIPRDGWEMAALAIGLGGAVGELWVQDGLLLVLALALCGVSGYRLYQKNNGERNLKEAIEADDKAIALATRFGYSLPNAYKSLGSALKTLIEQTPKKRQRAKYEARLQALKRGATKAKARVKGSRETSRSENIYN
;
A
#
# COMPACT_ATOMS: atom_id res chain seq x y z
N LEU A 1 -14.99 17.42 -48.74
CA LEU A 1 -16.32 16.86 -49.05
C LEU A 1 -16.30 15.33 -49.11
N LEU A 2 -15.27 14.68 -49.68
CA LEU A 2 -15.07 13.21 -49.59
C LEU A 2 -14.87 12.72 -48.14
N PHE A 3 -14.13 13.45 -47.29
CA PHE A 3 -13.98 13.12 -45.87
C PHE A 3 -15.31 13.01 -45.11
N TRP A 4 -16.26 13.91 -45.38
CA TRP A 4 -17.59 13.88 -44.77
C TRP A 4 -18.46 12.73 -45.31
N HIS A 5 -18.20 12.29 -46.54
CA HIS A 5 -18.89 11.15 -47.14
C HIS A 5 -18.44 9.81 -46.52
N GLU A 6 -17.14 9.63 -46.30
CA GLU A 6 -16.59 8.45 -45.59
C GLU A 6 -17.10 8.36 -44.13
N VAL A 7 -17.18 9.51 -43.42
CA VAL A 7 -17.67 9.57 -42.04
C VAL A 7 -19.16 9.22 -41.96
N SER A 8 -19.98 9.66 -42.93
CA SER A 8 -21.39 9.28 -43.00
C SER A 8 -21.60 7.79 -43.34
N ARG A 9 -20.71 7.17 -44.13
CA ARG A 9 -20.79 5.73 -44.43
C ARG A 9 -20.49 4.89 -43.19
N ILE A 10 -19.50 5.28 -42.40
CA ILE A 10 -19.11 4.58 -41.17
C ILE A 10 -20.18 4.74 -40.07
N GLN A 11 -20.86 5.88 -40.00
CA GLN A 11 -21.96 6.07 -39.03
C GLN A 11 -23.28 5.40 -39.48
N ASN A 12 -23.50 5.18 -40.78
CA ASN A 12 -24.72 4.59 -41.30
C ASN A 12 -24.80 3.05 -41.14
N ASP A 13 -23.68 2.37 -40.85
CA ASP A 13 -23.65 0.91 -40.61
C ASP A 13 -23.85 0.50 -39.13
N THR A 14 -23.98 1.44 -38.20
CA THR A 14 -24.22 1.16 -36.77
C THR A 14 -25.57 1.64 -36.25
N ILE A 15 -26.48 2.05 -37.13
CA ILE A 15 -27.84 2.44 -36.74
C ILE A 15 -28.80 1.32 -37.18
N PRO A 16 -29.19 0.40 -36.27
CA PRO A 16 -30.22 -0.58 -36.58
C PRO A 16 -31.54 0.16 -36.83
N ARG A 17 -32.15 -0.08 -38.00
CA ARG A 17 -33.35 0.62 -38.48
C ARG A 17 -34.67 0.06 -37.96
N ASP A 18 -34.65 -0.90 -37.04
CA ASP A 18 -35.85 -1.52 -36.50
C ASP A 18 -35.88 -1.44 -34.97
N GLY A 19 -36.50 -0.38 -34.46
CA GLY A 19 -36.66 -0.13 -33.01
C GLY A 19 -37.51 -1.16 -32.26
N TRP A 20 -38.06 -2.17 -32.95
CA TRP A 20 -38.86 -3.24 -32.35
C TRP A 20 -38.04 -4.49 -32.00
N GLU A 21 -36.90 -4.76 -32.64
CA GLU A 21 -36.06 -5.91 -32.31
C GLU A 21 -35.21 -5.66 -31.05
N MET A 22 -34.72 -4.43 -30.88
CA MET A 22 -34.03 -4.00 -29.65
C MET A 22 -35.00 -3.88 -28.47
N ALA A 23 -36.26 -3.49 -28.72
CA ALA A 23 -37.31 -3.47 -27.70
C ALA A 23 -37.75 -4.88 -27.32
N ALA A 24 -37.89 -5.81 -28.26
CA ALA A 24 -38.23 -7.22 -27.98
C ALA A 24 -37.10 -7.95 -27.25
N LEU A 25 -35.82 -7.63 -27.53
CA LEU A 25 -34.68 -8.16 -26.79
C LEU A 25 -34.61 -7.58 -25.36
N ALA A 26 -34.91 -6.28 -25.20
CA ALA A 26 -35.01 -5.63 -23.89
C ALA A 26 -36.24 -6.07 -23.06
N ILE A 27 -37.37 -6.39 -23.70
CA ILE A 27 -38.60 -6.90 -23.09
C ILE A 27 -38.50 -8.41 -22.84
N GLY A 28 -37.85 -9.16 -23.73
CA GLY A 28 -37.52 -10.57 -23.57
C GLY A 28 -36.50 -10.81 -22.46
N LEU A 29 -35.58 -9.86 -22.22
CA LEU A 29 -34.78 -9.80 -20.98
C LEU A 29 -35.54 -9.18 -19.81
N GLY A 30 -36.53 -8.30 -20.06
CA GLY A 30 -37.28 -7.53 -19.07
C GLY A 30 -38.37 -8.30 -18.32
N GLY A 31 -38.92 -9.37 -18.92
CA GLY A 31 -39.94 -10.23 -18.29
C GLY A 31 -39.41 -11.14 -17.18
N ALA A 32 -38.16 -11.58 -17.27
CA ALA A 32 -37.47 -12.30 -16.19
C ALA A 32 -36.91 -11.35 -15.11
N VAL A 33 -36.96 -10.04 -15.34
CA VAL A 33 -36.29 -9.03 -14.52
C VAL A 33 -37.17 -8.55 -13.35
N GLY A 34 -38.49 -8.60 -13.44
CA GLY A 34 -39.37 -8.16 -12.34
C GLY A 34 -39.31 -9.04 -11.08
N GLU A 35 -39.24 -10.36 -11.24
CA GLU A 35 -39.26 -11.34 -10.13
C GLU A 35 -37.84 -11.70 -9.64
N LEU A 36 -36.85 -11.50 -10.51
CA LEU A 36 -35.43 -11.77 -10.23
C LEU A 36 -34.71 -10.55 -9.62
N TRP A 37 -35.11 -9.30 -9.92
CA TRP A 37 -34.36 -8.13 -9.43
C TRP A 37 -34.42 -7.91 -7.93
N VAL A 38 -35.53 -8.23 -7.28
CA VAL A 38 -35.63 -8.04 -5.83
C VAL A 38 -34.93 -9.18 -5.09
N GLN A 39 -34.99 -10.40 -5.61
CA GLN A 39 -34.37 -11.58 -4.98
C GLN A 39 -32.87 -11.68 -5.30
N ASP A 40 -32.48 -11.59 -6.57
CA ASP A 40 -31.07 -11.60 -6.98
C ASP A 40 -30.38 -10.26 -6.72
N GLY A 41 -31.10 -9.13 -6.71
CA GLY A 41 -30.52 -7.84 -6.32
C GLY A 41 -30.22 -7.75 -4.83
N LEU A 42 -31.08 -8.31 -3.97
CA LEU A 42 -30.79 -8.42 -2.53
C LEU A 42 -29.59 -9.34 -2.29
N LEU A 43 -29.52 -10.48 -3.00
CA LEU A 43 -28.36 -11.38 -2.97
C LEU A 43 -27.10 -10.70 -3.49
N LEU A 44 -27.18 -9.89 -4.54
CA LEU A 44 -26.06 -9.11 -5.09
C LEU A 44 -25.54 -8.08 -4.09
N VAL A 45 -26.43 -7.34 -3.43
CA VAL A 45 -26.07 -6.37 -2.40
C VAL A 45 -25.47 -7.08 -1.17
N LEU A 46 -26.03 -8.22 -0.77
CA LEU A 46 -25.46 -9.06 0.30
C LEU A 46 -24.07 -9.58 -0.07
N ALA A 47 -23.89 -10.05 -1.31
CA ALA A 47 -22.60 -10.52 -1.82
C ALA A 47 -21.57 -9.39 -1.86
N LEU A 48 -21.95 -8.20 -2.35
CA LEU A 48 -21.12 -7.00 -2.34
C LEU A 48 -20.80 -6.53 -0.91
N ALA A 49 -21.74 -6.66 0.03
CA ALA A 49 -21.49 -6.34 1.43
C ALA A 49 -20.50 -7.34 2.05
N LEU A 50 -20.65 -8.64 1.81
CA LEU A 50 -19.73 -9.68 2.30
C LEU A 50 -18.33 -9.55 1.68
N CYS A 51 -18.24 -9.30 0.37
CA CYS A 51 -16.99 -9.04 -0.35
C CYS A 51 -16.37 -7.70 0.06
N GLY A 52 -17.17 -6.66 0.28
CA GLY A 52 -16.73 -5.34 0.71
C GLY A 52 -16.17 -5.34 2.12
N VAL A 53 -16.85 -6.00 3.08
CA VAL A 53 -16.39 -6.11 4.47
C VAL A 53 -15.14 -6.99 4.58
N SER A 54 -15.08 -8.11 3.86
CA SER A 54 -13.88 -8.97 3.82
C SER A 54 -12.70 -8.26 3.15
N GLY A 55 -12.93 -7.54 2.05
CA GLY A 55 -11.95 -6.69 1.39
C GLY A 55 -11.46 -5.54 2.29
N TYR A 56 -12.36 -4.86 3.01
CA TYR A 56 -12.01 -3.77 3.92
C TYR A 56 -11.23 -4.24 5.14
N ARG A 57 -11.59 -5.40 5.72
CA ARG A 57 -10.83 -6.00 6.83
C ARG A 57 -9.42 -6.40 6.37
N LEU A 58 -9.28 -6.93 5.15
CA LEU A 58 -7.98 -7.24 4.55
C LEU A 58 -7.19 -5.97 4.25
N TYR A 59 -7.83 -4.93 3.72
CA TYR A 59 -7.24 -3.62 3.47
C TYR A 59 -6.72 -2.98 4.76
N GLN A 60 -7.51 -2.97 5.84
CA GLN A 60 -7.06 -2.49 7.15
C GLN A 60 -5.85 -3.29 7.70
N LYS A 61 -5.80 -4.60 7.44
CA LYS A 61 -4.69 -5.45 7.86
C LYS A 61 -3.43 -5.15 7.05
N ASN A 62 -3.56 -4.97 5.73
CA ASN A 62 -2.47 -4.62 4.82
C ASN A 62 -1.94 -3.18 5.05
N ASN A 63 -2.83 -2.24 5.39
CA ASN A 63 -2.43 -0.88 5.76
C ASN A 63 -1.54 -0.86 7.01
N GLY A 64 -1.66 -1.86 7.90
CA GLY A 64 -0.79 -1.99 9.07
C GLY A 64 0.68 -2.17 8.70
N GLU A 65 0.97 -2.98 7.68
CA GLU A 65 2.34 -3.24 7.22
C GLU A 65 2.91 -2.07 6.43
N ARG A 66 2.10 -1.42 5.58
CA ARG A 66 2.49 -0.20 4.86
C ARG A 66 2.85 0.93 5.83
N ASN A 67 1.98 1.17 6.81
CA ASN A 67 2.26 2.15 7.87
C ASN A 67 3.55 1.81 8.63
N LEU A 68 3.80 0.53 8.92
CA LEU A 68 5.03 0.13 9.61
C LEU A 68 6.28 0.37 8.74
N LYS A 69 6.22 0.08 7.44
CA LYS A 69 7.31 0.36 6.50
C LYS A 69 7.59 1.86 6.38
N GLU A 70 6.55 2.67 6.21
CA GLU A 70 6.68 4.14 6.16
C GLU A 70 7.29 4.68 7.45
N ALA A 71 6.90 4.12 8.61
CA ALA A 71 7.45 4.52 9.89
C ALA A 71 8.95 4.17 10.01
N ILE A 72 9.37 3.00 9.53
CA ILE A 72 10.78 2.59 9.49
C ILE A 72 11.58 3.50 8.53
N GLU A 73 11.02 3.81 7.36
CA GLU A 73 11.68 4.69 6.40
C GLU A 73 11.85 6.11 6.95
N ALA A 74 10.86 6.61 7.69
CA ALA A 74 10.97 7.87 8.41
C ALA A 74 12.08 7.84 9.49
N ASP A 75 12.19 6.72 10.23
CA ASP A 75 13.24 6.53 11.25
C ASP A 75 14.65 6.52 10.61
N ASP A 76 14.82 5.87 9.46
CA ASP A 76 16.09 5.85 8.72
C ASP A 76 16.45 7.25 8.16
N LYS A 77 15.48 8.00 7.64
CA LYS A 77 15.69 9.39 7.21
C LYS A 77 16.08 10.30 8.38
N ALA A 78 15.46 10.10 9.55
CA ALA A 78 15.80 10.85 10.76
C ALA A 78 17.24 10.57 11.23
N ILE A 79 17.68 9.31 11.17
CA ILE A 79 19.08 8.94 11.48
C ILE A 79 20.04 9.56 10.47
N ALA A 80 19.72 9.51 9.16
CA ALA A 80 20.54 10.13 8.13
C ALA A 80 20.66 11.66 8.35
N LEU A 81 19.57 12.34 8.70
CA LEU A 81 19.60 13.76 9.06
C LEU A 81 20.43 14.00 10.31
N ALA A 82 20.23 13.23 11.39
CA ALA A 82 21.02 13.37 12.61
C ALA A 82 22.53 13.22 12.35
N THR A 83 22.92 12.27 11.50
CA THR A 83 24.33 12.06 11.13
C THR A 83 24.90 13.21 10.31
N ARG A 84 24.07 13.89 9.50
CA ARG A 84 24.47 15.12 8.79
C ARG A 84 24.66 16.31 9.73
N PHE A 85 23.88 16.39 10.80
CA PHE A 85 24.04 17.40 11.85
C PHE A 85 25.14 17.07 12.88
N GLY A 86 25.99 16.07 12.60
CA GLY A 86 27.15 15.75 13.43
C GLY A 86 26.91 14.72 14.54
N TYR A 87 25.72 14.09 14.60
CA TYR A 87 25.52 12.97 15.52
C TYR A 87 26.24 11.72 15.01
N SER A 88 26.98 11.05 15.90
CA SER A 88 27.57 9.77 15.53
C SER A 88 26.47 8.73 15.25
N LEU A 89 26.67 7.96 14.18
CA LEU A 89 25.80 6.85 13.79
C LEU A 89 25.36 5.97 14.97
N PRO A 90 26.25 5.49 15.87
CA PRO A 90 25.83 4.67 17.01
C PRO A 90 24.98 5.42 18.04
N ASN A 91 25.20 6.73 18.24
CA ASN A 91 24.44 7.53 19.18
C ASN A 91 23.02 7.83 18.67
N ALA A 92 22.86 8.08 17.37
CA ALA A 92 21.55 8.27 16.74
C ALA A 92 20.65 7.04 16.91
N TYR A 93 21.18 5.83 16.64
CA TYR A 93 20.44 4.58 16.87
C TYR A 93 20.12 4.35 18.36
N LYS A 94 21.02 4.71 19.28
CA LYS A 94 20.80 4.56 20.73
C LYS A 94 19.69 5.50 21.23
N SER A 95 19.69 6.75 20.80
CA SER A 95 18.69 7.76 21.18
C SER A 95 17.28 7.41 20.69
N LEU A 96 17.16 7.02 19.41
CA LEU A 96 15.87 6.59 18.84
C LEU A 96 15.38 5.30 19.50
N GLY A 97 16.30 4.36 19.78
CA GLY A 97 15.99 3.11 20.49
C GLY A 97 15.51 3.32 21.93
N SER A 98 16.08 4.27 22.68
CA SER A 98 15.60 4.61 24.03
C SER A 98 14.24 5.30 23.98
N ALA A 99 14.03 6.22 23.04
CA ALA A 99 12.75 6.90 22.88
C ALA A 99 11.61 5.92 22.55
N LEU A 100 11.86 4.94 21.67
CA LEU A 100 10.90 3.88 21.38
C LEU A 100 10.59 2.99 22.59
N LYS A 101 11.57 2.71 23.45
CA LYS A 101 11.34 1.95 24.69
C LYS A 101 10.44 2.70 25.67
N THR A 102 10.72 3.98 25.90
CA THR A 102 9.87 4.83 26.73
C THR A 102 8.45 4.91 26.18
N LEU A 103 8.31 5.01 24.84
CA LEU A 103 7.00 5.02 24.19
C LEU A 103 6.24 3.69 24.34
N ILE A 104 6.94 2.54 24.32
CA ILE A 104 6.37 1.21 24.60
C ILE A 104 5.84 1.13 26.03
N GLU A 105 6.60 1.62 27.00
CA GLU A 105 6.24 1.61 28.42
C GLU A 105 5.05 2.52 28.72
N GLN A 106 4.98 3.69 28.07
CA GLN A 106 3.89 4.65 28.22
C GLN A 106 2.61 4.26 27.45
N THR A 107 2.66 3.26 26.57
CA THR A 107 1.51 2.89 25.72
C THR A 107 0.67 1.77 26.35
N PRO A 108 -0.56 2.06 26.82
CA PRO A 108 -1.44 1.03 27.39
C PRO A 108 -2.09 0.12 26.32
N LYS A 109 -2.17 0.57 25.06
CA LYS A 109 -2.84 -0.17 23.98
C LYS A 109 -1.94 -1.25 23.38
N LYS A 110 -2.30 -2.53 23.57
CA LYS A 110 -1.58 -3.73 23.08
C LYS A 110 -1.22 -3.68 21.58
N ARG A 111 -2.13 -3.17 20.73
CA ARG A 111 -1.89 -3.05 19.27
C ARG A 111 -0.86 -1.97 18.91
N GLN A 112 -0.84 -0.85 19.62
CA GLN A 112 0.15 0.21 19.41
C GLN A 112 1.51 -0.21 19.96
N ARG A 113 1.52 -0.87 21.13
CA ARG A 113 2.72 -1.47 21.72
C ARG A 113 3.42 -2.45 20.77
N ALA A 114 2.66 -3.38 20.16
CA ALA A 114 3.18 -4.32 19.18
C ALA A 114 3.80 -3.62 17.94
N LYS A 115 3.26 -2.47 17.51
CA LYS A 115 3.85 -1.67 16.43
C LYS A 115 5.21 -1.08 16.82
N TYR A 116 5.31 -0.50 18.02
CA TYR A 116 6.56 0.06 18.51
C TYR A 116 7.63 -1.02 18.76
N GLU A 117 7.22 -2.19 19.24
CA GLU A 117 8.11 -3.35 19.40
C GLU A 117 8.64 -3.84 18.05
N ALA A 118 7.79 -3.92 17.03
CA ALA A 118 8.20 -4.29 15.67
C ALA A 118 9.15 -3.24 15.05
N ARG A 119 8.89 -1.94 15.25
CA ARG A 119 9.82 -0.86 14.85
C ARG A 119 11.16 -0.96 15.57
N LEU A 120 11.17 -1.26 16.87
CA LEU A 120 12.39 -1.42 17.65
C LEU A 120 13.21 -2.64 17.20
N GLN A 121 12.57 -3.74 16.80
CA GLN A 121 13.26 -4.88 16.20
C GLN A 121 13.87 -4.52 14.84
N ALA A 122 13.15 -3.78 14.00
CA ALA A 122 13.67 -3.30 12.72
C ALA A 122 14.86 -2.35 12.91
N LEU A 123 14.77 -1.41 13.86
CA LEU A 123 15.85 -0.50 14.22
C LEU A 123 17.11 -1.23 14.69
N LYS A 124 16.96 -2.28 15.52
CA LYS A 124 18.10 -3.11 15.95
C LYS A 124 18.79 -3.79 14.77
N ARG A 125 18.02 -4.32 13.80
CA ARG A 125 18.56 -4.92 12.57
C ARG A 125 19.23 -3.86 11.68
N GLY A 126 18.68 -2.65 11.61
CA GLY A 126 19.30 -1.51 10.94
C GLY A 126 20.63 -1.13 11.58
N ALA A 127 20.67 -1.03 12.91
CA ALA A 127 21.87 -0.71 13.67
C ALA A 127 22.99 -1.75 13.49
N THR A 128 22.68 -3.05 13.49
CA THR A 128 23.69 -4.10 13.25
C THR A 128 24.25 -4.04 11.84
N LYS A 129 23.39 -3.84 10.83
CA LYS A 129 23.80 -3.67 9.43
C LYS A 129 24.65 -2.41 9.23
N ALA A 130 24.27 -1.31 9.85
CA ALA A 130 24.99 -0.05 9.76
C ALA A 130 26.36 -0.12 10.48
N LYS A 131 26.44 -0.78 11.64
CA LYS A 131 27.71 -1.08 12.32
C LYS A 131 28.62 -1.99 11.48
N ALA A 132 28.06 -3.01 10.83
CA ALA A 132 28.83 -3.91 9.95
C ALA A 132 29.45 -3.15 8.77
N ARG A 133 28.71 -2.20 8.16
CA ARG A 133 29.22 -1.34 7.08
C ARG A 133 30.37 -0.44 7.55
N VAL A 134 30.23 0.19 8.72
CA VAL A 134 31.29 1.03 9.29
C VAL A 134 32.54 0.22 9.63
N LYS A 135 32.38 -1.01 10.16
CA LYS A 135 33.50 -1.91 10.44
C LYS A 135 34.23 -2.34 9.17
N GLY A 136 33.48 -2.73 8.13
CA GLY A 136 34.03 -3.12 6.83
C GLY A 136 34.84 -1.99 6.16
N SER A 137 34.29 -0.78 6.07
CA SER A 137 35.04 0.38 5.53
C SER A 137 36.33 0.67 6.32
N ARG A 138 36.30 0.52 7.64
CA ARG A 138 37.47 0.79 8.49
C ARG A 138 38.57 -0.26 8.33
N GLU A 139 38.20 -1.52 8.06
CA GLU A 139 39.16 -2.60 7.77
C GLU A 139 39.78 -2.43 6.38
N THR A 140 38.99 -2.11 5.34
CA THR A 140 39.49 -1.85 3.98
C THR A 140 40.48 -0.68 3.94
N SER A 141 40.14 0.46 4.56
CA SER A 141 41.07 1.60 4.62
C SER A 141 42.33 1.32 5.44
N ARG A 142 42.25 0.41 6.43
CA ARG A 142 43.43 -0.01 7.20
C ARG A 142 44.34 -0.93 6.39
N SER A 143 43.77 -1.83 5.58
CA SER A 143 44.56 -2.68 4.69
C SER A 143 45.25 -1.88 3.59
N GLU A 144 44.56 -0.94 2.93
CA GLU A 144 45.16 -0.09 1.88
C GLU A 144 46.35 0.75 2.40
N ASN A 145 46.28 1.23 3.64
CA ASN A 145 47.35 2.00 4.25
C ASN A 145 48.57 1.17 4.70
N ILE A 146 48.48 -0.17 4.69
CA ILE A 146 49.60 -1.06 5.03
C ILE A 146 50.38 -1.46 3.77
N TYR A 147 49.78 -1.31 2.58
CA TYR A 147 50.39 -1.66 1.29
C TYR A 147 50.93 -0.46 0.50
N ASN A 148 50.81 0.76 1.03
CA ASN A 148 51.46 1.99 0.54
C ASN A 148 52.61 2.39 1.46
#